data_AF-A0A0J8TJ67-F1
#
_entry.id   AF-A0A0J8TJ67-F1
#
_cell.length_a   1.000
_cell.length_b   1.000
_cell.length_c   1.000
_cell.angle_alpha   90.00
_cell.angle_beta   90.00
_cell.angle_gamma   90.00
#
_symmetry.space_group_name_H-M   'P 1'
#
loop_
_entity.id
_entity.type
_entity.pdbx_description
1 polymer ?
#
loop_
_entity_poly.entity_id
_entity_poly.type
_entity_poly.pdbx_seq_one_letter_code
_entity_poly.pdbx_strand_id
1 'polypeptide(L)'
;MEQPRLYGLLVTSSHQDIRKLLASFEIKGPHGVHMCLVQQALGMSLHGLLQFIPTRSLSLELLKPFLRQCLFGLDFLHTTAGIIHTVNGGSDLQPKNLLFPVDSPLIFSDLEEDEIKNPSARKVLSDRVIYQTKELPRPRRGFPLICDFGEARFMNKDGHPHTDDIMPDLLRPPEVVMRMAWDEKVDIWSIATLTWHLVSPLPLIDRRKPETGEPDDRFMIAHLGALLGPPPPEFRRRSAVCQSFRDENVTTNSGDA
;
A
#
# COMPACT_ATOMS: atom_id res chain seq x y z
N MET A 1 -0.29 22.96 0.37
CA MET A 1 -1.47 23.34 1.18
C MET A 1 -2.36 22.15 1.55
N GLU A 2 -2.08 20.93 1.04
CA GLU A 2 -2.96 19.76 1.20
C GLU A 2 -2.64 18.91 2.44
N GLN A 3 -1.36 18.67 2.76
CA GLN A 3 -0.96 17.86 3.92
C GLN A 3 -1.52 18.34 5.27
N PRO A 4 -1.55 19.64 5.62
CA PRO A 4 -2.17 20.11 6.87
C PRO A 4 -3.68 19.81 6.93
N ARG A 5 -4.35 19.82 5.77
CA ARG A 5 -5.78 19.46 5.65
C ARG A 5 -5.99 17.96 5.85
N LEU A 6 -5.11 17.13 5.29
CA LEU A 6 -5.13 15.67 5.45
C LEU A 6 -4.97 15.30 6.92
N TYR A 7 -3.98 15.90 7.58
CA TYR A 7 -3.73 15.68 9.00
C TYR A 7 -4.89 16.18 9.86
N GLY A 8 -5.48 17.34 9.55
CA GLY A 8 -6.68 17.81 10.25
C GLY A 8 -7.84 16.82 10.16
N LEU A 9 -8.11 16.26 8.98
CA LEU A 9 -9.20 15.31 8.78
C LEU A 9 -8.93 13.97 9.50
N LEU A 10 -7.70 13.46 9.41
CA LEU A 10 -7.28 12.24 10.09
C LEU A 10 -7.26 12.39 11.62
N VAL A 11 -6.98 13.59 12.15
CA VAL A 11 -7.09 13.88 13.59
C VAL A 11 -8.53 13.84 14.07
N THR A 12 -9.48 14.32 13.26
CA THR A 12 -10.91 14.28 13.61
C THR A 12 -11.56 12.91 13.38
N SER A 13 -10.93 12.04 12.58
CA SER A 13 -11.47 10.72 12.27
C SER A 13 -11.28 9.74 13.42
N SER A 14 -12.37 9.11 13.85
CA SER A 14 -12.36 8.03 14.86
C SER A 14 -12.52 6.63 14.26
N HIS A 15 -12.35 6.46 12.94
CA HIS A 15 -12.58 5.17 12.30
C HIS A 15 -11.62 4.10 12.83
N GLN A 16 -12.15 2.93 13.21
CA GLN A 16 -11.39 1.90 13.94
C GLN A 16 -10.37 1.15 13.07
N ASP A 17 -10.56 1.16 11.75
CA ASP A 17 -9.76 0.38 10.79
C ASP A 17 -8.56 1.14 10.18
N ILE A 18 -8.37 2.40 10.59
CA ILE A 18 -7.25 3.24 10.16
C ILE A 18 -6.44 3.71 11.38
N ARG A 19 -5.13 3.89 11.21
CA ARG A 19 -4.27 4.41 12.27
C ARG A 19 -4.65 5.85 12.61
N LYS A 20 -4.92 6.11 13.88
CA LYS A 20 -5.27 7.45 14.35
C LYS A 20 -4.06 8.38 14.35
N LEU A 21 -4.27 9.60 13.85
CA LEU A 21 -3.38 10.72 14.07
C LEU A 21 -3.88 11.47 15.31
N LEU A 22 -3.10 11.50 16.37
CA LEU A 22 -3.49 12.07 17.67
C LEU A 22 -3.21 13.57 17.75
N ALA A 23 -2.10 14.01 17.15
CA ALA A 23 -1.72 15.42 17.08
C ALA A 23 -0.71 15.65 15.95
N SER A 24 -0.56 16.92 15.56
CA SER A 24 0.51 17.38 14.70
C SER A 24 1.04 18.72 15.21
N PHE A 25 2.36 18.89 15.22
CA PHE A 25 3.00 20.13 15.67
C PHE A 25 4.35 20.33 14.97
N GLU A 26 4.94 21.51 15.10
CA GLU A 26 6.23 21.83 14.50
C GLU A 26 7.31 21.99 15.56
N ILE A 27 8.51 21.47 15.29
CA ILE A 27 9.70 21.64 16.13
C ILE A 27 10.77 22.37 15.33
N LYS A 28 11.37 23.41 15.91
CA LYS A 28 12.55 24.07 15.34
C LYS A 28 13.82 23.33 15.74
N GLY A 29 14.50 22.76 14.75
CA GLY A 29 15.77 22.06 14.89
C GLY A 29 16.94 22.84 14.26
N PRO A 30 18.17 22.29 14.34
CA PRO A 30 19.37 22.90 13.77
C PRO A 30 19.33 23.01 12.23
N HIS A 31 18.46 22.25 11.56
CA HIS A 31 18.33 22.20 10.11
C HIS A 31 17.03 22.83 9.58
N GLY A 32 16.24 23.49 10.43
CA GLY A 32 14.99 24.14 10.04
C GLY A 32 13.81 23.74 10.92
N VAL A 33 12.61 23.94 10.40
CA VAL A 33 11.36 23.56 11.07
C VAL A 33 10.95 22.18 10.58
N HIS A 34 10.65 21.28 11.51
CA HIS A 34 10.27 19.90 11.25
C HIS A 34 8.81 19.68 11.67
N MET A 35 7.99 19.17 10.76
CA MET A 35 6.64 18.70 11.08
C MET A 35 6.71 17.38 11.84
N CYS A 36 6.03 17.31 12.99
CA CYS A 36 5.97 16.15 13.85
C CYS A 36 4.53 15.64 13.93
N LEU A 37 4.35 14.34 13.66
CA LEU A 37 3.08 13.66 13.69
C LEU A 37 3.03 12.71 14.89
N VAL A 38 2.06 12.90 15.79
CA VAL A 38 1.80 12.00 16.91
C VAL A 38 0.75 11.01 16.47
N GLN A 39 1.10 9.74 16.34
CA GLN A 39 0.19 8.70 15.86
C GLN A 39 -0.08 7.68 16.95
N GLN A 40 -1.22 7.00 16.86
CA GLN A 40 -1.51 5.83 17.69
C GLN A 40 -0.36 4.83 17.63
N ALA A 41 0.14 4.41 18.78
CA ALA A 41 1.17 3.38 18.86
C ALA A 41 0.54 2.03 18.48
N LEU A 42 1.19 1.34 17.53
CA LEU A 42 0.76 0.05 17.00
C LEU A 42 1.90 -0.96 17.13
N GLY A 43 1.54 -2.23 16.98
CA GLY A 43 2.39 -3.40 17.05
C GLY A 43 3.18 -3.65 15.76
N MET A 44 3.61 -4.90 15.63
CA MET A 44 4.31 -5.42 14.45
C MET A 44 3.52 -5.18 13.15
N SER A 45 4.23 -5.11 12.02
CA SER A 45 3.60 -5.08 10.69
C SER A 45 3.16 -6.48 10.24
N LEU A 46 2.21 -6.55 9.30
CA LEU A 46 1.83 -7.80 8.65
C LEU A 46 3.04 -8.44 7.95
N HIS A 47 3.95 -7.64 7.39
CA HIS A 47 5.22 -8.14 6.86
C HIS A 47 6.02 -8.89 7.93
N GLY A 48 6.17 -8.28 9.12
CA GLY A 48 6.86 -8.92 10.24
C GLY A 48 6.22 -10.23 10.64
N LEU A 49 4.88 -10.28 10.72
CA LEU A 49 4.15 -11.50 11.05
C LEU A 49 4.39 -12.61 10.01
N LEU A 50 4.38 -12.28 8.72
CA LEU A 50 4.60 -13.24 7.63
C LEU A 50 5.99 -13.89 7.69
N GLN A 51 7.00 -13.23 8.26
CA GLN A 51 8.34 -13.83 8.44
C GLN A 51 8.36 -14.99 9.43
N PHE A 52 7.38 -15.05 10.35
CA PHE A 52 7.23 -16.18 11.29
C PHE A 52 6.44 -17.35 10.71
N ILE A 53 5.86 -17.20 9.52
CA ILE A 53 5.07 -18.23 8.86
C ILE A 53 5.94 -18.88 7.77
N PRO A 54 6.22 -20.20 7.84
CA PRO A 54 7.10 -20.86 6.86
C PRO A 54 6.67 -20.69 5.40
N THR A 55 5.36 -20.68 5.14
CA THR A 55 4.81 -20.47 3.79
C THR A 55 4.77 -19.02 3.35
N ARG A 56 4.98 -18.07 4.27
CA ARG A 56 4.76 -16.63 4.09
C ARG A 56 3.37 -16.30 3.53
N SER A 57 2.38 -17.12 3.87
CA SER A 57 0.99 -16.97 3.42
C SER A 57 0.01 -17.17 4.58
N LEU A 58 -1.17 -16.55 4.47
CA LEU A 58 -2.26 -16.64 5.43
C LEU A 58 -3.31 -17.66 4.97
N SER A 59 -3.98 -18.30 5.92
CA SER A 59 -5.17 -19.10 5.62
C SER A 59 -6.35 -18.21 5.21
N LEU A 60 -7.27 -18.74 4.42
CA LEU A 60 -8.49 -18.02 4.02
C LEU A 60 -9.37 -17.65 5.22
N GLU A 61 -9.28 -18.39 6.33
CA GLU A 61 -10.00 -18.12 7.57
C GLU A 61 -9.54 -16.81 8.23
N LEU A 62 -8.23 -16.51 8.17
CA LEU A 62 -7.67 -15.26 8.67
C LEU A 62 -7.81 -14.13 7.63
N LEU A 63 -7.69 -14.46 6.35
CA LEU A 63 -7.69 -13.48 5.27
C LEU A 63 -9.05 -12.82 5.06
N LYS A 64 -10.14 -13.60 4.97
CA LYS A 64 -11.49 -13.07 4.70
C LYS A 64 -11.92 -11.95 5.66
N PRO A 65 -11.86 -12.13 6.99
CA PRO A 65 -12.23 -11.07 7.93
C PRO A 65 -11.28 -9.87 7.86
N PHE A 66 -9.98 -10.10 7.59
CA PHE A 66 -9.01 -9.03 7.38
C PHE A 66 -9.31 -8.18 6.14
N LEU A 67 -9.62 -8.80 5.00
CA LEU A 67 -9.97 -8.07 3.77
C LEU A 67 -11.25 -7.26 3.97
N ARG A 68 -12.24 -7.81 4.69
CA ARG A 68 -13.45 -7.07 5.06
C ARG A 68 -13.11 -5.82 5.88
N GLN A 69 -12.17 -5.92 6.83
CA GLN A 69 -11.70 -4.77 7.61
C GLN A 69 -11.04 -3.70 6.72
N CYS A 70 -10.18 -4.13 5.78
CA CYS A 70 -9.56 -3.19 4.85
C CYS A 70 -10.59 -2.49 3.96
N LEU A 71 -11.60 -3.21 3.48
CA LEU A 71 -12.67 -2.64 2.66
C LEU A 71 -13.52 -1.63 3.45
N PHE A 72 -13.80 -1.86 4.73
CA PHE A 72 -14.45 -0.85 5.58
C PHE A 72 -13.57 0.39 5.79
N GLY A 73 -12.26 0.20 6.01
CA GLY A 73 -11.31 1.30 6.09
C GLY A 73 -11.26 2.13 4.80
N LEU A 74 -11.21 1.48 3.63
CA LEU A 74 -11.23 2.15 2.33
C LEU A 74 -12.56 2.84 2.04
N ASP A 75 -13.70 2.21 2.36
CA ASP A 75 -15.01 2.85 2.20
C ASP A 75 -15.11 4.14 3.02
N PHE A 76 -14.61 4.13 4.27
CA PHE A 76 -14.51 5.36 5.05
C PHE A 76 -13.64 6.42 4.36
N LEU A 77 -12.45 6.04 3.89
CA LEU A 77 -11.51 6.96 3.24
C LEU A 77 -12.12 7.57 1.98
N HIS A 78 -12.73 6.75 1.14
CA HIS A 78 -13.32 7.17 -0.13
C HIS A 78 -14.61 7.95 0.12
N THR A 79 -15.61 7.34 0.74
CA THR A 79 -16.97 7.88 0.84
C THR A 79 -17.07 9.05 1.84
N THR A 80 -16.36 8.98 2.96
CA THR A 80 -16.49 9.98 4.04
C THR A 80 -15.36 11.00 4.02
N ALA A 81 -14.11 10.55 3.86
CA ALA A 81 -12.95 11.41 3.99
C ALA A 81 -12.52 12.08 2.68
N GLY A 82 -12.96 11.57 1.52
CA GLY A 82 -12.52 12.09 0.23
C GLY A 82 -11.02 11.85 -0.03
N ILE A 83 -10.45 10.79 0.56
CA ILE A 83 -9.03 10.46 0.51
C ILE A 83 -8.85 9.17 -0.28
N ILE A 84 -7.88 9.17 -1.18
CA ILE A 84 -7.33 7.99 -1.82
C ILE A 84 -6.02 7.64 -1.10
N HIS A 85 -5.85 6.40 -0.64
CA HIS A 85 -4.71 6.03 0.21
C HIS A 85 -3.37 6.07 -0.54
N THR A 86 -3.36 5.66 -1.82
CA THR A 86 -2.25 5.69 -2.81
C THR A 86 -0.88 6.06 -2.25
N VAL A 87 0.09 5.15 -2.28
CA VAL A 87 1.46 5.42 -1.81
C VAL A 87 2.44 5.51 -2.98
N ASN A 88 3.10 6.64 -3.20
CA ASN A 88 4.23 6.66 -4.12
C ASN A 88 5.43 5.93 -3.47
N GLY A 89 5.52 4.60 -3.58
CA GLY A 89 6.69 3.85 -3.09
C GLY A 89 6.60 2.34 -2.83
N GLY A 90 5.51 1.63 -3.15
CA GLY A 90 5.49 0.17 -3.18
C GLY A 90 4.24 -0.35 -3.89
N SER A 91 3.83 -1.58 -3.67
CA SER A 91 2.40 -1.87 -3.63
C SER A 91 1.82 -1.21 -2.38
N ASP A 92 0.75 -0.45 -2.51
CA ASP A 92 0.50 0.63 -1.53
C ASP A 92 -0.36 0.25 -0.34
N LEU A 93 -1.07 -0.87 -0.43
CA LEU A 93 -1.44 -1.66 0.74
C LEU A 93 -0.43 -2.79 0.87
N GLN A 94 0.78 -2.44 1.30
CA GLN A 94 1.81 -3.42 1.56
C GLN A 94 1.68 -4.01 2.95
N PRO A 95 2.07 -5.28 3.15
CA PRO A 95 2.16 -5.87 4.49
C PRO A 95 3.00 -5.02 5.47
N LYS A 96 3.92 -4.17 4.99
CA LYS A 96 4.73 -3.27 5.83
C LYS A 96 3.94 -2.08 6.41
N ASN A 97 2.91 -1.62 5.70
CA ASN A 97 2.05 -0.47 6.05
C ASN A 97 0.76 -0.92 6.77
N LEU A 98 0.66 -2.21 7.11
CA LEU A 98 -0.44 -2.81 7.83
C LEU A 98 0.06 -3.19 9.21
N LEU A 99 -0.23 -2.37 10.22
CA LEU A 99 0.29 -2.57 11.58
C LEU A 99 -0.79 -3.12 12.51
N PHE A 100 -0.46 -4.12 13.31
CA PHE A 100 -1.41 -4.71 14.26
C PHE A 100 -1.71 -3.76 15.43
N PRO A 101 -2.94 -3.74 15.95
CA PRO A 101 -3.19 -3.14 17.26
C PRO A 101 -2.39 -3.87 18.34
N VAL A 102 -2.00 -3.13 19.38
CA VAL A 102 -1.41 -3.75 20.58
C VAL A 102 -2.53 -4.21 21.52
N ASP A 103 -2.37 -5.41 22.09
CA ASP A 103 -3.35 -5.99 23.02
C ASP A 103 -3.41 -5.23 24.35
N SER A 104 -2.28 -4.67 24.78
CA SER A 104 -2.16 -3.92 26.03
C SER A 104 -1.09 -2.83 25.90
N PRO A 105 -1.35 -1.59 26.38
CA PRO A 105 -0.33 -0.54 26.45
C PRO A 105 0.89 -0.94 27.29
N LEU A 106 0.76 -1.90 28.21
CA LEU A 106 1.86 -2.41 29.05
C LEU A 106 3.01 -2.97 28.21
N ILE A 107 2.73 -3.44 26.98
CA ILE A 107 3.77 -3.90 26.06
C ILE A 107 4.84 -2.83 25.84
N PHE A 108 4.46 -1.54 25.78
CA PHE A 108 5.43 -0.47 25.58
C PHE A 108 6.26 -0.19 26.83
N SER A 109 5.67 -0.33 28.02
CA SER A 109 6.41 -0.23 29.29
C SER A 109 7.41 -1.37 29.45
N ASP A 110 7.01 -2.60 29.12
CA ASP A 110 7.90 -3.76 29.16
C ASP A 110 9.08 -3.59 28.19
N LEU A 111 8.82 -3.06 26.99
CA LEU A 111 9.85 -2.76 25.99
C LEU A 111 10.81 -1.64 26.44
N GLU A 112 10.29 -0.60 27.09
CA GLU A 112 11.11 0.47 27.67
C GLU A 112 12.03 -0.08 28.77
N GLU A 113 11.47 -0.87 29.69
CA GLU A 113 12.26 -1.52 30.75
C GLU A 113 13.32 -2.46 30.19
N ASP A 114 12.99 -3.24 29.16
CA ASP A 114 13.94 -4.12 28.49
C ASP A 114 15.02 -3.33 27.73
N GLU A 115 14.71 -2.21 27.09
CA GLU A 115 15.72 -1.34 26.46
C GLU A 115 16.67 -0.70 27.48
N ILE A 116 16.17 -0.37 28.67
CA ILE A 116 17.01 0.11 29.78
C ILE A 116 17.95 -1.00 30.28
N LYS A 117 17.42 -2.21 30.51
CA LYS A 117 18.18 -3.35 31.05
C LYS A 117 19.13 -3.96 30.01
N ASN A 118 18.69 -4.03 28.77
CA ASN A 118 19.37 -4.67 27.63
C ASN A 118 19.38 -3.72 26.42
N PRO A 119 20.30 -2.74 26.37
CA PRO A 119 20.32 -1.73 25.31
C PRO A 119 20.52 -2.34 23.92
N SER A 120 19.75 -1.84 22.96
CA SER A 120 19.87 -2.23 21.55
C SER A 120 21.26 -1.92 21.01
N ALA A 121 21.76 -2.79 20.12
CA ALA A 121 22.98 -2.51 19.39
C ALA A 121 22.82 -1.17 18.64
N ARG A 122 23.86 -0.33 18.72
CA ARG A 122 23.78 1.04 18.19
C ARG A 122 25.08 1.48 17.55
N LYS A 123 24.95 2.21 16.45
CA LYS A 123 26.07 2.88 15.78
C LYS A 123 26.11 4.34 16.22
N VAL A 124 27.20 4.72 16.88
CA VAL A 124 27.43 6.11 17.31
C VAL A 124 28.21 6.83 16.22
N LEU A 125 27.63 7.90 15.69
CA LEU A 125 28.26 8.83 14.75
C LEU A 125 28.52 10.16 15.46
N SER A 126 29.24 11.07 14.81
CA SER A 126 29.56 12.40 15.39
C SER A 126 28.33 13.28 15.61
N ASP A 127 27.27 13.09 14.82
CA ASP A 127 26.05 13.91 14.79
C ASP A 127 24.81 13.18 15.31
N ARG A 128 24.83 11.85 15.38
CA ARG A 128 23.65 11.04 15.75
C ARG A 128 24.00 9.64 16.24
N VAL A 129 23.03 9.00 16.89
CA VAL A 129 23.09 7.58 17.24
C VAL A 129 22.02 6.84 16.46
N ILE A 130 22.40 5.76 15.78
CA ILE A 130 21.48 4.90 15.04
C ILE A 130 21.30 3.62 15.85
N TYR A 131 20.08 3.36 16.30
CA TYR A 131 19.74 2.18 17.08
C TYR A 131 19.23 1.08 16.16
N GLN A 132 19.62 -0.17 16.43
CA GLN A 132 18.97 -1.32 15.83
C GLN A 132 17.52 -1.38 16.31
N THR A 133 16.59 -1.62 15.40
CA THR A 133 15.18 -1.76 15.73
C THR A 133 14.95 -3.00 16.58
N LYS A 134 14.25 -2.86 17.72
CA LYS A 134 13.70 -3.98 18.47
C LYS A 134 12.37 -4.44 17.88
N GLU A 135 12.23 -5.75 17.75
CA GLU A 135 10.99 -6.35 17.29
C GLU A 135 9.91 -6.25 18.36
N LEU A 136 8.70 -5.88 17.93
CA LEU A 136 7.52 -5.92 18.78
C LEU A 136 7.02 -7.36 18.91
N PRO A 137 6.37 -7.72 20.04
CA PRO A 137 5.84 -9.06 20.21
C PRO A 137 4.79 -9.38 19.13
N ARG A 138 4.67 -10.68 18.81
CA ARG A 138 3.65 -11.17 17.87
C ARG A 138 2.25 -10.79 18.37
N PRO A 139 1.37 -10.30 17.48
CA PRO A 139 0.00 -9.99 17.84
C PRO A 139 -0.73 -11.26 18.26
N ARG A 140 -1.55 -11.19 19.32
CA ARG A 140 -2.38 -12.33 19.74
C ARG A 140 -3.78 -12.29 19.15
N ARG A 141 -4.30 -11.09 18.88
CA ARG A 141 -5.66 -10.84 18.38
C ARG A 141 -5.70 -9.64 17.44
N GLY A 142 -6.85 -9.48 16.78
CA GLY A 142 -7.12 -8.37 15.88
C GLY A 142 -6.51 -8.54 14.49
N PHE A 143 -6.78 -7.57 13.64
CA PHE A 143 -6.25 -7.50 12.28
C PHE A 143 -5.50 -6.18 12.10
N PRO A 144 -4.51 -6.12 11.20
CA PRO A 144 -3.72 -4.93 11.04
C PRO A 144 -4.53 -3.79 10.44
N LEU A 145 -4.23 -2.57 10.88
CA LEU A 145 -4.90 -1.33 10.47
C LEU A 145 -4.21 -0.72 9.25
N ILE A 146 -4.97 0.02 8.44
CA ILE A 146 -4.41 0.82 7.35
C ILE A 146 -3.59 1.95 7.97
N CYS A 147 -2.29 1.97 7.67
CA CYS A 147 -1.36 2.97 8.16
C CYS A 147 -0.71 3.72 6.99
N ASP A 148 0.11 4.71 7.35
CA ASP A 148 0.95 5.47 6.43
C ASP A 148 0.16 6.19 5.33
N PHE A 149 -0.16 7.46 5.61
CA PHE A 149 -0.87 8.36 4.70
C PHE A 149 0.10 9.40 4.09
N GLY A 150 1.41 9.13 4.10
CA GLY A 150 2.42 10.10 3.62
C GLY A 150 2.23 10.52 2.17
N GLU A 151 1.60 9.65 1.39
CA GLU A 151 1.39 9.80 -0.05
C GLU A 151 -0.09 9.79 -0.45
N ALA A 152 -1.00 9.71 0.52
CA ALA A 152 -2.42 9.75 0.24
C ALA A 152 -2.82 11.04 -0.50
N ARG A 153 -3.77 10.93 -1.42
CA ARG A 153 -4.26 12.03 -2.25
C ARG A 153 -5.68 12.40 -1.88
N PHE A 154 -6.03 13.67 -1.99
CA PHE A 154 -7.44 14.07 -1.95
C PHE A 154 -8.08 13.81 -3.28
N MET A 155 -9.31 13.31 -3.27
CA MET A 155 -10.14 13.30 -4.47
C MET A 155 -10.34 14.73 -4.97
N ASN A 156 -10.19 14.93 -6.27
CA ASN A 156 -10.38 16.24 -6.88
C ASN A 156 -11.84 16.69 -6.71
N LYS A 157 -12.03 17.91 -6.21
CA LYS A 157 -13.36 18.48 -5.92
C LYS A 157 -14.26 18.62 -7.14
N ASP A 158 -13.64 18.77 -8.31
CA ASP A 158 -14.32 18.91 -9.60
C ASP A 158 -14.67 17.55 -10.21
N GLY A 159 -14.36 16.44 -9.52
CA GLY A 159 -14.58 15.07 -10.00
C GLY A 159 -13.60 14.64 -11.10
N HIS A 160 -12.63 15.47 -11.45
CA HIS A 160 -11.61 15.11 -12.45
C HIS A 160 -10.67 14.04 -11.89
N PRO A 161 -10.38 12.96 -12.61
CA PRO A 161 -9.43 11.96 -12.12
C PRO A 161 -7.99 12.49 -12.17
N HIS A 162 -7.12 11.89 -11.35
CA HIS A 162 -5.70 12.23 -11.28
C HIS A 162 -4.96 11.69 -12.51
N THR A 163 -3.82 12.30 -12.85
CA THR A 163 -3.02 11.94 -14.06
C THR A 163 -1.52 11.85 -13.78
N ASP A 164 -1.11 12.16 -12.56
CA ASP A 164 0.26 11.97 -12.09
C ASP A 164 0.59 10.49 -11.88
N ASP A 165 1.89 10.18 -11.96
CA ASP A 165 2.38 8.83 -11.71
C ASP A 165 2.23 8.48 -10.22
N ILE A 166 1.57 7.36 -9.97
CA ILE A 166 1.45 6.74 -8.65
C ILE A 166 1.94 5.30 -8.67
N MET A 167 2.31 4.79 -7.48
CA MET A 167 2.68 3.41 -7.20
C MET A 167 3.90 2.91 -8.02
N PRO A 168 5.01 2.44 -7.44
CA PRO A 168 6.05 1.79 -8.21
C PRO A 168 5.54 0.52 -8.88
N ASP A 169 6.16 0.32 -10.02
CA ASP A 169 5.66 -0.41 -11.18
C ASP A 169 5.27 -1.91 -11.00
N LEU A 170 5.53 -2.61 -9.87
CA LEU A 170 5.29 -4.08 -9.79
C LEU A 170 3.82 -4.47 -9.70
N LEU A 171 2.98 -3.62 -9.11
CA LEU A 171 1.57 -3.93 -8.86
C LEU A 171 0.65 -2.77 -9.26
N ARG A 172 1.15 -1.90 -10.14
CA ARG A 172 0.47 -0.70 -10.61
C ARG A 172 -0.86 -1.07 -11.29
N PRO A 173 -1.96 -0.34 -11.01
CA PRO A 173 -3.23 -0.53 -11.68
C PRO A 173 -3.11 -0.33 -13.21
N PRO A 174 -3.90 -1.04 -14.02
CA PRO A 174 -3.78 -1.01 -15.47
C PRO A 174 -3.98 0.40 -16.05
N GLU A 175 -4.85 1.22 -15.48
CA GLU A 175 -5.06 2.60 -15.88
C GLU A 175 -3.81 3.46 -15.71
N VAL A 176 -3.06 3.29 -14.63
CA VAL A 176 -1.83 4.06 -14.39
C VAL A 176 -0.70 3.57 -15.32
N VAL A 177 -0.57 2.25 -15.52
CA VAL A 177 0.39 1.66 -16.49
C VAL A 177 0.13 2.20 -17.90
N MET A 178 -1.13 2.34 -18.26
CA MET A 178 -1.56 2.85 -19.56
C MET A 178 -1.59 4.39 -19.63
N ARG A 179 -1.07 5.10 -18.62
CA ARG A 179 -1.07 6.56 -18.52
C ARG A 179 -2.45 7.19 -18.70
N MET A 180 -3.46 6.51 -18.18
CA MET A 180 -4.83 7.00 -18.12
C MET A 180 -5.05 7.76 -16.81
N ALA A 181 -6.13 8.54 -16.80
CA ALA A 181 -6.58 9.16 -15.58
C ALA A 181 -7.08 8.08 -14.59
N TRP A 182 -6.83 8.27 -13.30
CA TRP A 182 -7.11 7.31 -12.23
C TRP A 182 -7.85 7.97 -11.06
N ASP A 183 -8.59 7.16 -10.30
CA ASP A 183 -9.45 7.58 -9.19
C ASP A 183 -9.27 6.64 -7.99
N GLU A 184 -10.19 6.66 -7.02
CA GLU A 184 -10.11 5.86 -5.79
C GLU A 184 -10.06 4.33 -6.03
N LYS A 185 -10.42 3.86 -7.23
CA LYS A 185 -10.44 2.43 -7.58
C LYS A 185 -9.05 1.80 -7.61
N VAL A 186 -8.00 2.60 -7.67
CA VAL A 186 -6.61 2.14 -7.53
C VAL A 186 -6.35 1.49 -6.16
N ASP A 187 -7.05 1.90 -5.10
CA ASP A 187 -6.96 1.25 -3.80
C ASP A 187 -7.64 -0.13 -3.80
N ILE A 188 -8.71 -0.30 -4.57
CA ILE A 188 -9.39 -1.60 -4.75
C ILE A 188 -8.51 -2.58 -5.53
N TRP A 189 -7.80 -2.09 -6.55
CA TRP A 189 -6.75 -2.86 -7.21
C TRP A 189 -5.65 -3.29 -6.24
N SER A 190 -5.24 -2.38 -5.35
CA SER A 190 -4.25 -2.65 -4.30
C SER A 190 -4.71 -3.75 -3.33
N ILE A 191 -6.00 -3.80 -2.97
CA ILE A 191 -6.57 -4.89 -2.17
C ILE A 191 -6.50 -6.23 -2.90
N ALA A 192 -6.80 -6.27 -4.19
CA ALA A 192 -6.74 -7.50 -4.98
C ALA A 192 -5.31 -8.05 -5.07
N THR A 193 -4.33 -7.17 -5.32
CA THR A 193 -2.92 -7.56 -5.38
C THR A 193 -2.37 -7.98 -4.01
N LEU A 194 -2.73 -7.26 -2.93
CA LEU A 194 -2.42 -7.65 -1.56
C LEU A 194 -3.02 -9.02 -1.22
N THR A 195 -4.29 -9.24 -1.58
CA THR A 195 -4.98 -10.52 -1.34
C THR A 195 -4.20 -11.69 -1.91
N TRP A 196 -3.77 -11.56 -3.17
CA TRP A 196 -2.96 -12.60 -3.81
C TRP A 196 -1.62 -12.81 -3.11
N HIS A 197 -0.92 -11.72 -2.81
CA HIS A 197 0.37 -11.76 -2.11
C HIS A 197 0.29 -12.45 -0.75
N LEU A 198 -0.87 -12.38 -0.08
CA LEU A 198 -1.09 -13.02 1.21
C LEU A 198 -1.44 -14.51 1.11
N VAL A 199 -1.84 -15.03 -0.06
CA VAL A 199 -2.22 -16.46 -0.20
C VAL A 199 -1.28 -17.25 -1.07
N SER A 200 -0.51 -16.57 -1.93
CA SER A 200 0.36 -17.20 -2.92
C SER A 200 1.80 -16.72 -2.76
N PRO A 201 2.78 -17.64 -2.75
CA PRO A 201 4.20 -17.27 -2.78
C PRO A 201 4.65 -16.77 -4.16
N LEU A 202 3.82 -16.96 -5.19
CA LEU A 202 4.10 -16.51 -6.55
C LEU A 202 3.45 -15.14 -6.81
N PRO A 203 4.09 -14.25 -7.60
CA PRO A 203 3.47 -12.99 -7.97
C PRO A 203 2.19 -13.23 -8.79
N LEU A 204 1.17 -12.37 -8.61
CA LEU A 204 -0.04 -12.39 -9.44
C LEU A 204 0.29 -12.01 -10.88
N ILE A 205 1.18 -11.03 -11.02
CA ILE A 205 1.64 -10.45 -12.28
C ILE A 205 3.16 -10.36 -12.19
N ASP A 206 3.85 -10.98 -13.14
CA ASP A 206 5.30 -10.82 -13.29
C ASP A 206 5.59 -9.91 -14.49
N ARG A 207 6.17 -8.74 -14.24
CA ARG A 207 6.50 -7.79 -15.31
C ARG A 207 7.95 -7.90 -15.80
N ARG A 208 8.71 -8.85 -15.26
CA ARG A 208 10.12 -8.99 -15.60
C ARG A 208 10.25 -9.70 -16.94
N LYS A 209 11.11 -9.14 -17.80
CA LYS A 209 11.57 -9.81 -19.01
C LYS A 209 12.27 -11.13 -18.64
N PRO A 210 11.91 -12.27 -19.22
CA PRO A 210 12.57 -13.54 -18.97
C PRO A 210 14.09 -13.49 -19.22
N GLU A 211 14.54 -12.67 -20.17
CA GLU A 211 15.92 -12.65 -20.64
C GLU A 211 16.84 -11.80 -19.76
N THR A 212 16.32 -10.69 -19.23
CA THR A 212 17.12 -9.68 -18.51
C THR A 212 16.75 -9.55 -17.04
N GLY A 213 15.57 -10.06 -16.65
CA GLY A 213 14.98 -9.80 -15.33
C GLY A 213 14.54 -8.34 -15.13
N GLU A 214 14.77 -7.48 -16.12
CA GLU A 214 14.38 -6.08 -16.05
C GLU A 214 12.87 -5.93 -16.21
N PRO A 215 12.29 -4.95 -15.52
CA PRO A 215 10.87 -4.69 -15.64
C PRO A 215 10.46 -4.09 -16.99
N ASP A 216 9.27 -4.46 -17.47
CA ASP A 216 8.69 -3.94 -18.70
C ASP A 216 7.15 -3.98 -18.67
N ASP A 217 6.53 -2.83 -18.92
CA ASP A 217 5.07 -2.68 -18.89
C ASP A 217 4.37 -3.57 -19.93
N ARG A 218 5.03 -3.93 -21.04
CA ARG A 218 4.48 -4.88 -22.03
C ARG A 218 4.19 -6.25 -21.41
N PHE A 219 5.06 -6.73 -20.53
CA PHE A 219 4.89 -8.03 -19.88
C PHE A 219 3.77 -7.99 -18.84
N MET A 220 3.65 -6.87 -18.12
CA MET A 220 2.51 -6.65 -17.24
C MET A 220 1.20 -6.70 -18.02
N ILE A 221 1.11 -5.98 -19.13
CA ILE A 221 -0.11 -5.90 -19.96
C ILE A 221 -0.44 -7.27 -20.57
N ALA A 222 0.56 -7.99 -21.07
CA ALA A 222 0.37 -9.33 -21.60
C ALA A 222 -0.16 -10.31 -20.53
N HIS A 223 0.41 -10.27 -19.31
CA HIS A 223 -0.09 -11.09 -18.19
C HIS A 223 -1.51 -10.70 -17.76
N LEU A 224 -1.81 -9.40 -17.73
CA LEU A 224 -3.17 -8.92 -17.47
C LEU A 224 -4.15 -9.42 -18.52
N GLY A 225 -3.77 -9.37 -19.81
CA GLY A 225 -4.55 -9.92 -20.91
C GLY A 225 -4.76 -11.43 -20.81
N ALA A 226 -3.74 -12.18 -20.37
CA ALA A 226 -3.84 -13.62 -20.16
C ALA A 226 -4.73 -13.99 -18.96
N LEU A 227 -4.72 -13.18 -17.90
CA LEU A 227 -5.46 -13.43 -16.66
C LEU A 227 -6.92 -12.96 -16.73
N LEU A 228 -7.16 -11.76 -17.27
CA LEU A 228 -8.46 -11.08 -17.25
C LEU A 228 -9.15 -11.10 -18.62
N GLY A 229 -8.46 -11.57 -19.67
CA GLY A 229 -8.90 -11.42 -21.05
C GLY A 229 -8.51 -10.05 -21.63
N PRO A 230 -8.80 -9.80 -22.93
CA PRO A 230 -8.46 -8.56 -23.59
C PRO A 230 -9.17 -7.37 -22.94
N PRO A 231 -8.50 -6.20 -22.80
CA PRO A 231 -9.12 -5.03 -22.21
C PRO A 231 -10.36 -4.60 -23.01
N PRO A 232 -11.46 -4.23 -22.34
CA PRO A 232 -12.69 -3.82 -23.02
C PRO A 232 -12.47 -2.69 -24.04
N PRO A 233 -13.24 -2.63 -25.14
CA PRO A 233 -13.07 -1.60 -26.17
C PRO A 233 -13.11 -0.17 -25.62
N GLU A 234 -13.97 0.11 -24.64
CA GLU A 234 -14.07 1.40 -23.97
C GLU A 234 -12.82 1.76 -23.19
N PHE A 235 -12.21 0.80 -22.49
CA PHE A 235 -10.96 1.00 -21.76
C PHE A 235 -9.82 1.35 -22.73
N ARG A 236 -9.72 0.60 -23.83
CA ARG A 236 -8.70 0.82 -24.88
C ARG A 236 -8.80 2.19 -25.54
N ARG A 237 -10.02 2.73 -25.70
CA ARG A 237 -10.21 4.07 -26.31
C ARG A 237 -9.69 5.20 -25.43
N ARG A 238 -9.47 4.98 -24.13
CA ARG A 238 -9.01 6.02 -23.20
C ARG A 238 -7.51 6.31 -23.26
N SER A 239 -6.71 5.47 -23.93
CA SER A 239 -5.26 5.67 -24.01
C SER A 239 -4.71 5.37 -25.40
N ALA A 240 -3.88 6.29 -25.92
CA ALA A 240 -3.08 6.04 -27.10
C ALA A 240 -2.07 4.90 -26.89
N VAL A 241 -1.59 4.71 -25.65
CA VAL A 241 -0.67 3.63 -25.27
C VAL A 241 -1.34 2.26 -25.44
N CYS A 242 -2.64 2.13 -25.14
CA CYS A 242 -3.40 0.90 -25.45
C CYS A 242 -3.42 0.54 -26.94
N GLN A 243 -3.29 1.51 -27.84
CA GLN A 243 -3.34 1.28 -29.29
C GLN A 243 -2.03 0.70 -29.82
N SER A 244 -0.89 0.99 -29.16
CA SER A 244 0.42 0.46 -29.55
C SER A 244 0.66 -1.01 -29.19
N PHE A 245 -0.18 -1.62 -28.34
CA PHE A 245 -0.09 -3.05 -28.00
C PHE A 245 -0.96 -3.95 -28.91
N ARG A 246 -1.38 -3.45 -30.07
CA ARG A 246 -1.98 -4.34 -31.08
C ARG A 246 -0.91 -5.29 -31.58
N ASP A 247 -1.16 -6.59 -31.47
CA ASP A 247 -0.52 -7.55 -32.35
C ASP A 247 -0.89 -7.17 -33.79
N GLU A 248 0.11 -6.81 -34.59
CA GLU A 248 -0.04 -6.69 -36.04
C GLU A 248 -0.29 -8.06 -36.72
N ASN A 249 -0.43 -9.18 -35.98
CA ASN A 249 -0.49 -10.52 -36.57
C ASN A 249 -1.48 -11.49 -35.89
N VAL A 250 -2.73 -11.08 -35.67
CA VAL A 250 -3.82 -12.07 -35.58
C VAL A 250 -4.88 -11.73 -36.62
N THR A 251 -4.55 -12.02 -37.88
CA THR A 251 -5.57 -12.37 -38.87
C THR A 251 -6.30 -13.59 -38.35
N THR A 252 -7.49 -13.40 -37.77
CA THR A 252 -8.50 -14.45 -37.73
C THR A 252 -8.84 -14.78 -39.17
N ASN A 253 -8.18 -15.77 -39.75
CA ASN A 253 -8.66 -16.44 -40.95
C ASN A 253 -9.91 -17.23 -40.56
N SER A 254 -11.04 -16.53 -40.47
CA SER A 254 -12.35 -17.11 -40.69
C SER A 254 -12.64 -16.96 -42.18
N GLY A 255 -12.23 -17.96 -42.95
CA GLY A 255 -12.45 -18.06 -44.39
C GLY A 255 -12.31 -19.50 -44.83
N ASP A 256 -13.47 -20.15 -44.96
CA ASP A 256 -13.84 -21.24 -45.87
C ASP A 256 -12.76 -22.28 -46.27
N ALA A 257 -12.91 -23.49 -45.72
CA ALA A 257 -12.87 -24.77 -46.45
C ALA A 257 -13.46 -25.90 -45.59
#